data_AF-A0A941D1M5-F1
#
_entry.id   AF-A0A941D1M5-F1
#
_cell.length_a   1.000
_cell.length_b   1.000
_cell.length_c   1.000
_cell.angle_alpha   90.00
_cell.angle_beta   90.00
_cell.angle_gamma   90.00
#
_symmetry.space_group_name_H-M   'P 1'
#
loop_
_entity.id
_entity.type
_entity.pdbx_description
1 polymer ?
#
loop_
_entity_poly.entity_id
_entity_poly.type
_entity_poly.pdbx_seq_one_letter_code
_entity_poly.pdbx_strand_id
1 'polypeptide(L)'
;MSDPTAYEAGPTYQRRWDRISQYTPEIGEFICARIEDGESVADICRQTTMPSRATVYYWVKTRPDFGLLFDAARTAARSRQIRDETARLKHDRWVRLRRQPRMGDVRGSSYTAALGELICERLAQGEPLKSIAADPAMPAASTLYNWLREHDHFRSLYRLARQAQAEARIELAWEIAKAATPETVKVARLQIRALRWQWSLLTPKKYG
;
A
#
# COMPACT_ATOMS: atom_id res chain seq x y z
N MET A 1 2.08 61.15 -49.65
CA MET A 1 1.40 59.94 -50.16
C MET A 1 2.29 58.78 -49.80
N SER A 2 1.87 58.02 -48.79
CA SER A 2 2.69 57.01 -48.12
C SER A 2 2.65 55.71 -48.91
N ASP A 3 3.82 55.22 -49.32
CA ASP A 3 4.00 53.84 -49.73
C ASP A 3 3.93 52.93 -48.48
N PRO A 4 3.06 51.90 -48.46
CA PRO A 4 3.04 50.93 -47.38
C PRO A 4 4.19 49.94 -47.58
N THR A 5 5.15 50.00 -46.68
CA THR A 5 6.28 49.09 -46.57
C THR A 5 5.83 47.63 -46.56
N ALA A 6 6.52 46.85 -47.38
CA ALA A 6 6.45 45.40 -47.49
C ALA A 6 6.39 44.72 -46.11
N TYR A 7 5.34 43.94 -45.88
CA TYR A 7 5.33 42.94 -44.82
C TYR A 7 5.88 41.64 -45.41
N GLU A 8 7.20 41.48 -45.32
CA GLU A 8 7.86 40.21 -45.62
C GLU A 8 7.26 39.08 -44.78
N ALA A 9 6.89 37.99 -45.44
CA ALA A 9 6.41 36.78 -44.78
C ALA A 9 7.51 36.21 -43.87
N GLY A 10 7.35 36.42 -42.55
CA GLY A 10 8.19 35.79 -41.54
C GLY A 10 8.14 34.25 -41.63
N PRO A 11 9.20 33.56 -41.19
CA PRO A 11 9.39 32.13 -41.44
C PRO A 11 8.25 31.31 -40.83
N THR A 12 7.65 30.44 -41.65
CA THR A 12 6.64 29.46 -41.22
C THR A 12 7.17 28.68 -40.03
N TYR A 13 6.59 28.92 -38.85
CA TYR A 13 7.00 28.25 -37.62
C TYR A 13 6.70 26.76 -37.74
N GLN A 14 7.74 25.98 -38.03
CA GLN A 14 7.65 24.54 -38.22
C GLN A 14 7.21 23.88 -36.91
N ARG A 15 6.15 23.08 -37.03
CA ARG A 15 5.48 22.27 -36.00
C ARG A 15 6.50 21.53 -35.12
N ARG A 16 6.48 21.81 -33.82
CA ARG A 16 7.25 21.05 -32.83
C ARG A 16 6.40 20.87 -31.57
N TRP A 17 5.85 19.65 -31.45
CA TRP A 17 5.23 19.03 -30.25
C TRP A 17 3.73 19.30 -30.01
N ASP A 18 2.86 18.69 -30.82
CA ASP A 18 1.45 18.54 -30.49
C ASP A 18 1.28 17.57 -29.31
N ARG A 19 0.57 17.97 -28.25
CA ARG A 19 0.14 17.05 -27.18
C ARG A 19 -0.63 15.90 -27.80
N ILE A 20 -0.38 14.67 -27.33
CA ILE A 20 -1.14 13.49 -27.75
C ILE A 20 -2.62 13.73 -27.43
N SER A 21 -3.43 13.92 -28.47
CA SER A 21 -4.86 14.21 -28.39
C SER A 21 -5.73 13.02 -28.83
N GLN A 22 -5.12 12.05 -29.51
CA GLN A 22 -5.75 10.81 -29.94
C GLN A 22 -5.39 9.66 -29.01
N TYR A 23 -6.36 8.80 -28.74
CA TYR A 23 -6.13 7.60 -27.95
C TYR A 23 -5.51 6.52 -28.82
N THR A 24 -4.47 5.89 -28.29
CA THR A 24 -3.96 4.59 -28.73
C THR A 24 -3.89 3.64 -27.51
N PRO A 25 -3.99 2.32 -27.69
CA PRO A 25 -3.86 1.38 -26.58
C PRO A 25 -2.54 1.54 -25.80
N GLU A 26 -1.44 1.84 -26.52
CA GLU A 26 -0.10 1.97 -25.95
C GLU A 26 0.01 3.19 -25.02
N ILE A 27 -0.63 4.32 -25.36
CA ILE A 27 -0.66 5.48 -24.45
C ILE A 27 -1.54 5.19 -23.22
N GLY A 28 -2.59 4.39 -23.40
CA GLY A 28 -3.44 3.93 -22.29
C GLY A 28 -2.68 3.06 -21.29
N GLU A 29 -1.95 2.06 -21.79
CA GLU A 29 -1.07 1.21 -20.98
C GLU A 29 0.03 2.01 -20.29
N PHE A 30 0.66 2.94 -21.01
CA PHE A 30 1.71 3.80 -20.45
C PHE A 30 1.21 4.67 -19.29
N ILE A 31 0.02 5.27 -19.42
CA ILE A 31 -0.60 6.06 -18.34
C ILE A 31 -0.88 5.16 -17.14
N CYS A 32 -1.42 3.96 -17.36
CA CYS A 32 -1.77 3.04 -16.30
C CYS A 32 -0.54 2.52 -15.54
N ALA A 33 0.55 2.17 -16.25
CA ALA A 33 1.80 1.75 -15.63
C ALA A 33 2.37 2.81 -14.67
N ARG A 34 2.35 4.09 -15.07
CA ARG A 34 2.83 5.18 -14.21
C ARG A 34 1.94 5.43 -12.99
N ILE A 35 0.63 5.23 -13.15
CA ILE A 35 -0.31 5.27 -12.01
C ILE A 35 0.02 4.14 -11.03
N GLU A 36 0.29 2.93 -11.51
CA GLU A 36 0.68 1.79 -10.66
C GLU A 36 1.99 2.04 -9.91
N ASP A 37 2.90 2.80 -10.51
CA ASP A 37 4.14 3.27 -9.88
C ASP A 37 3.95 4.41 -8.87
N GLY A 38 2.71 4.87 -8.70
CA GLY A 38 2.33 5.83 -7.66
C GLY A 38 2.36 7.28 -8.12
N GLU A 39 2.57 7.55 -9.41
CA GLU A 39 2.46 8.89 -9.95
C GLU A 39 1.00 9.31 -10.08
N SER A 40 0.69 10.56 -9.71
CA SER A 40 -0.68 11.05 -9.87
C SER A 40 -0.97 11.37 -11.34
N VAL A 41 -2.23 11.19 -11.76
CA VAL A 41 -2.70 11.59 -13.09
C VAL A 41 -2.39 13.07 -13.38
N ALA A 42 -2.36 13.92 -12.34
CA ALA A 42 -1.99 15.32 -12.49
C ALA A 42 -0.51 15.49 -12.88
N ASP A 43 0.40 14.74 -12.24
CA ASP A 43 1.84 14.80 -12.53
C ASP A 43 2.15 14.23 -13.91
N ILE A 44 1.49 13.14 -14.28
CA ILE A 44 1.59 12.52 -15.61
C ILE A 44 1.18 13.52 -16.70
N CYS A 45 0.03 14.18 -16.54
CA CYS A 45 -0.49 15.13 -17.53
C CYS A 45 0.26 16.48 -17.56
N ARG A 46 1.22 16.74 -16.67
CA ARG A 46 2.09 17.94 -16.74
C ARG A 46 3.19 17.82 -17.78
N GLN A 47 3.51 16.61 -18.24
CA GLN A 47 4.57 16.38 -19.22
C GLN A 47 4.12 16.85 -20.61
N THR A 48 5.03 17.51 -21.35
CA THR A 48 4.69 18.21 -22.59
C THR A 48 4.19 17.29 -23.71
N THR A 49 4.53 16.00 -23.65
CA THR A 49 4.11 14.95 -24.58
C THR A 49 2.85 14.21 -24.15
N MET A 50 2.31 14.48 -22.95
CA MET A 50 1.17 13.74 -22.40
C MET A 50 -0.18 14.39 -22.76
N PRO A 51 -1.25 13.59 -22.89
CA PRO A 51 -2.60 14.11 -23.07
C PRO A 51 -3.00 15.00 -21.88
N SER A 52 -3.90 15.94 -22.15
CA SER A 52 -4.46 16.76 -21.08
C SER A 52 -5.28 15.89 -20.12
N ARG A 53 -5.38 16.31 -18.86
CA ARG A 53 -6.20 15.62 -17.86
C ARG A 53 -7.65 15.41 -18.35
N ALA A 54 -8.24 16.41 -19.00
CA ALA A 54 -9.58 16.32 -19.56
C ALA A 54 -9.68 15.22 -20.64
N THR A 55 -8.67 15.12 -21.50
CA THR A 55 -8.56 14.10 -22.56
C THR A 55 -8.48 12.69 -21.97
N VAL A 56 -7.67 12.48 -20.93
CA VAL A 56 -7.56 11.17 -20.27
C VAL A 56 -8.89 10.74 -19.65
N TYR A 57 -9.56 11.63 -18.91
CA TYR A 57 -10.87 11.31 -18.33
C TYR A 57 -11.97 11.12 -19.37
N TYR A 58 -11.87 11.82 -20.51
CA TYR A 58 -12.77 11.59 -21.64
C TYR A 58 -12.59 10.17 -22.22
N TRP A 59 -11.35 9.70 -22.38
CA TRP A 59 -11.09 8.32 -22.81
C TRP A 59 -11.60 7.29 -21.80
N VAL A 60 -11.38 7.50 -20.50
CA VAL A 60 -11.89 6.60 -19.43
C VAL A 60 -13.41 6.42 -19.56
N LYS A 61 -14.14 7.48 -19.91
CA LYS A 61 -15.61 7.44 -20.06
C LYS A 61 -16.07 6.84 -21.37
N THR A 62 -15.34 7.08 -22.46
CA THR A 62 -15.77 6.72 -23.82
C THR A 62 -15.25 5.36 -24.27
N ARG A 63 -14.24 4.81 -23.60
CA ARG A 63 -13.55 3.56 -23.95
C ARG A 63 -13.58 2.58 -22.77
N PRO A 64 -14.43 1.55 -22.81
CA PRO A 64 -14.57 0.59 -21.72
C PRO A 64 -13.29 -0.21 -21.40
N ASP A 65 -12.53 -0.56 -22.43
CA ASP A 65 -11.23 -1.24 -22.34
C ASP A 65 -10.22 -0.42 -21.54
N PHE A 66 -10.09 0.87 -21.85
CA PHE A 66 -9.22 1.78 -21.13
C PHE A 66 -9.72 2.08 -19.71
N GLY A 67 -11.04 2.26 -19.55
CA GLY A 67 -11.65 2.55 -18.25
C GLY A 67 -11.36 1.46 -17.22
N LEU A 68 -11.52 0.19 -17.62
CA LEU A 68 -11.19 -0.96 -16.76
C LEU A 68 -9.71 -1.00 -16.39
N LEU A 69 -8.82 -0.76 -17.35
CA LEU A 69 -7.38 -0.77 -17.15
C LEU A 69 -6.93 0.37 -16.22
N PHE A 70 -7.53 1.55 -16.39
CA PHE A 70 -7.29 2.73 -15.56
C PHE A 70 -7.77 2.57 -14.12
N ASP A 71 -8.95 1.98 -13.91
CA ASP A 71 -9.50 1.71 -12.58
C ASP A 71 -8.71 0.62 -11.85
N ALA A 72 -8.25 -0.40 -12.57
CA ALA A 72 -7.35 -1.43 -12.04
C ALA A 72 -6.02 -0.81 -11.58
N ALA A 73 -5.40 0.03 -12.41
CA ALA A 73 -4.17 0.73 -12.08
C ALA A 73 -4.31 1.61 -10.84
N ARG A 74 -5.40 2.38 -10.71
CA ARG A 74 -5.67 3.19 -9.51
C ARG A 74 -5.87 2.35 -8.25
N THR A 75 -6.51 1.20 -8.37
CA THR A 75 -6.72 0.27 -7.25
C THR A 75 -5.40 -0.36 -6.79
N ALA A 76 -4.53 -0.71 -7.74
CA ALA A 76 -3.18 -1.20 -7.46
C ALA A 76 -2.30 -0.12 -6.80
N ALA A 77 -2.34 1.11 -7.32
CA ALA A 77 -1.63 2.26 -6.76
C ALA A 77 -2.04 2.56 -5.31
N ARG A 78 -3.36 2.56 -5.04
CA ARG A 78 -3.89 2.75 -3.66
C ARG A 78 -3.44 1.63 -2.72
N SER A 79 -3.38 0.39 -3.21
CA SER A 79 -2.88 -0.75 -2.45
C SER A 79 -1.36 -0.68 -2.18
N ARG A 80 -0.58 -0.08 -3.08
CA ARG A 80 0.84 0.24 -2.86
C ARG A 80 0.99 1.36 -1.83
N GLN A 81 0.23 2.45 -2.00
CA GLN A 81 0.28 3.61 -1.11
C GLN A 81 -0.09 3.26 0.34
N ILE A 82 -1.12 2.44 0.56
CA ILE A 82 -1.47 1.95 1.92
C ILE A 82 -0.33 1.09 2.51
N ARG A 83 0.33 0.25 1.71
CA ARG A 83 1.50 -0.55 2.16
C ARG A 83 2.70 0.34 2.49
N ASP A 84 2.96 1.37 1.70
CA ASP A 84 4.08 2.29 1.89
C ASP A 84 3.83 3.27 3.04
N GLU A 85 2.60 3.76 3.18
CA GLU A 85 2.18 4.63 4.28
C GLU A 85 2.17 3.88 5.61
N THR A 86 1.67 2.64 5.63
CA THR A 86 1.80 1.77 6.81
C THR A 86 3.28 1.46 7.11
N ALA A 87 4.15 1.32 6.11
CA ALA A 87 5.58 1.18 6.32
C ALA A 87 6.24 2.47 6.86
N ARG A 88 5.82 3.66 6.40
CA ARG A 88 6.33 4.97 6.86
C ARG A 88 5.88 5.31 8.27
N LEU A 89 4.60 5.14 8.61
CA LEU A 89 4.08 5.38 9.96
C LEU A 89 4.68 4.39 10.97
N LYS A 90 4.90 3.14 10.56
CA LYS A 90 5.72 2.20 11.33
C LYS A 90 7.12 2.78 11.50
N HIS A 91 7.82 3.14 10.41
CA HIS A 91 9.19 3.68 10.44
C HIS A 91 9.37 4.89 11.38
N ASP A 92 8.47 5.88 11.35
CA ASP A 92 8.58 7.10 12.17
C ASP A 92 8.34 6.86 13.67
N ARG A 93 7.43 5.95 14.02
CA ARG A 93 7.27 5.49 15.41
C ARG A 93 8.50 4.70 15.87
N TRP A 94 9.12 3.95 14.96
CA TRP A 94 10.34 3.17 15.21
C TRP A 94 11.59 4.03 15.42
N VAL A 95 11.78 5.13 14.69
CA VAL A 95 12.88 6.08 14.95
C VAL A 95 12.82 6.64 16.37
N ARG A 96 11.61 6.88 16.91
CA ARG A 96 11.42 7.34 18.29
C ARG A 96 11.77 6.27 19.33
N LEU A 97 11.42 5.00 19.09
CA LEU A 97 11.75 3.89 19.99
C LEU A 97 13.24 3.52 19.93
N ARG A 98 13.89 3.68 18.77
CA ARG A 98 15.32 3.42 18.53
C ARG A 98 16.28 4.41 19.20
N ARG A 99 15.76 5.52 19.74
CA ARG A 99 16.50 6.46 20.61
C ARG A 99 16.70 5.93 22.04
N GLN A 100 16.09 4.80 22.40
CA GLN A 100 16.45 4.09 23.64
C GLN A 100 17.83 3.44 23.49
N PRO A 101 18.66 3.41 24.55
CA PRO A 101 20.02 2.91 24.46
C PRO A 101 20.04 1.46 23.98
N ARG A 102 20.97 1.17 23.07
CA ARG A 102 21.26 -0.21 22.64
C ARG A 102 21.66 -1.00 23.88
N MET A 103 20.82 -1.95 24.29
CA MET A 103 21.18 -2.97 25.26
C MET A 103 22.06 -4.01 24.55
N GLY A 104 23.22 -3.57 24.10
CA GLY A 104 24.15 -4.26 23.19
C GLY A 104 25.28 -4.99 23.90
N ASP A 105 25.11 -5.39 25.16
CA ASP A 105 26.11 -6.20 25.88
C ASP A 105 25.50 -7.30 26.77
N VAL A 106 24.32 -7.79 26.39
CA VAL A 106 23.86 -9.09 26.85
C VAL A 106 23.43 -9.81 25.58
N ARG A 107 24.10 -10.91 25.26
CA ARG A 107 23.78 -11.85 24.16
C ARG A 107 22.29 -11.75 23.80
N GLY A 108 21.95 -11.40 22.56
CA GLY A 108 20.59 -11.15 22.02
C GLY A 108 19.63 -12.36 22.06
N SER A 109 19.56 -13.00 23.21
CA SER A 109 19.00 -14.30 23.53
C SER A 109 18.30 -14.29 24.90
N SER A 110 18.57 -13.31 25.77
CA SER A 110 17.88 -13.21 27.07
C SER A 110 16.53 -12.53 26.91
N TYR A 111 15.48 -13.24 27.33
CA TYR A 111 14.13 -12.68 27.41
C TYR A 111 14.07 -11.52 28.39
N THR A 112 13.41 -10.43 27.99
CA THR A 112 12.98 -9.35 28.89
C THR A 112 11.49 -9.12 28.70
N ALA A 113 10.77 -8.78 29.78
CA ALA A 113 9.34 -8.55 29.73
C ALA A 113 8.97 -7.42 28.75
N ALA A 114 9.73 -6.31 28.78
CA ALA A 114 9.53 -5.17 27.88
C ALA A 114 9.68 -5.55 26.39
N LEU A 115 10.63 -6.43 26.05
CA LEU A 115 10.79 -6.90 24.67
C LEU A 115 9.64 -7.84 24.27
N GLY A 116 9.21 -8.71 25.19
CA GLY A 116 8.03 -9.56 24.98
C GLY A 116 6.76 -8.75 24.74
N GLU A 117 6.54 -7.69 25.50
CA GLU A 117 5.43 -6.75 25.34
C GLU A 117 5.49 -6.04 23.98
N LEU A 118 6.66 -5.51 23.60
CA LEU A 118 6.87 -4.86 22.30
C LEU A 118 6.54 -5.79 21.12
N ILE A 119 6.99 -7.05 21.18
CA ILE A 119 6.68 -8.05 20.16
C ILE A 119 5.17 -8.31 20.09
N CYS A 120 4.51 -8.43 21.24
CA CYS A 120 3.06 -8.64 21.32
C CYS A 120 2.28 -7.44 20.79
N GLU A 121 2.74 -6.22 21.04
CA GLU A 121 2.13 -5.00 20.52
C GLU A 121 2.20 -4.94 18.99
N ARG A 122 3.38 -5.21 18.40
CA ARG A 122 3.55 -5.29 16.93
C ARG A 122 2.64 -6.34 16.32
N LEU A 123 2.53 -7.49 16.99
CA LEU A 123 1.70 -8.59 16.55
C LEU A 123 0.22 -8.19 16.55
N ALA A 124 -0.25 -7.55 17.63
CA ALA A 124 -1.63 -7.04 17.74
C ALA A 124 -1.96 -6.03 16.64
N GLN A 125 -1.01 -5.18 16.24
CA GLN A 125 -1.14 -4.22 15.14
C GLN A 125 -1.16 -4.85 13.74
N GLY A 126 -1.17 -6.18 13.63
CA GLY A 126 -1.31 -6.89 12.37
C GLY A 126 0.02 -7.27 11.69
N GLU A 127 1.17 -6.99 12.29
CA GLU A 127 2.45 -7.44 11.75
C GLU A 127 2.63 -8.94 11.96
N PRO A 128 2.97 -9.74 10.93
CA PRO A 128 3.18 -11.17 11.11
C PRO A 128 4.49 -11.43 11.87
N LEU A 129 4.49 -12.46 12.72
CA LEU A 129 5.65 -12.85 13.53
C LEU A 129 6.93 -13.03 12.70
N LYS A 130 6.81 -13.53 11.46
CA LYS A 130 7.93 -13.68 10.53
C LYS A 130 8.55 -12.34 10.12
N SER A 131 7.73 -11.29 9.94
CA SER A 131 8.21 -9.93 9.65
C SER A 131 8.92 -9.35 10.88
N ILE A 132 8.33 -9.55 12.07
CA ILE A 132 8.94 -9.11 13.34
C ILE A 132 10.31 -9.77 13.52
N ALA A 133 10.42 -11.08 13.29
CA ALA A 133 11.68 -11.82 13.42
C ALA A 133 12.71 -11.54 12.32
N ALA A 134 12.33 -10.89 11.22
CA ALA A 134 13.24 -10.47 10.15
C ALA A 134 13.92 -9.12 10.46
N ASP A 135 13.43 -8.40 11.47
CA ASP A 135 14.01 -7.15 11.93
C ASP A 135 15.35 -7.41 12.64
N PRO A 136 16.47 -6.79 12.23
CA PRO A 136 17.78 -6.97 12.87
C PRO A 136 17.82 -6.60 14.36
N ALA A 137 16.87 -5.80 14.83
CA ALA A 137 16.75 -5.43 16.25
C ALA A 137 15.89 -6.41 17.07
N MET A 138 15.30 -7.43 16.43
CA MET A 138 14.42 -8.41 17.07
C MET A 138 15.11 -9.77 17.18
N PRO A 139 14.71 -10.61 18.17
CA PRO A 139 15.17 -11.99 18.22
C PRO A 139 14.71 -12.79 17.00
N ALA A 140 15.53 -13.77 16.61
CA ALA A 140 15.16 -14.71 15.56
C ALA A 140 13.88 -15.49 15.92
N ALA A 141 13.17 -15.97 14.90
CA ALA A 141 11.90 -16.67 15.09
C ALA A 141 12.04 -17.89 16.03
N SER A 142 13.16 -18.63 15.94
CA SER A 142 13.47 -19.74 16.84
C SER A 142 13.49 -19.32 18.31
N THR A 143 14.14 -18.20 18.62
CA THR A 143 14.20 -17.63 19.97
C THR A 143 12.81 -17.24 20.46
N LEU A 144 11.99 -16.60 19.62
CA LEU A 144 10.62 -16.25 19.97
C LEU A 144 9.77 -17.49 20.28
N TYR A 145 9.89 -18.55 19.49
CA TYR A 145 9.19 -19.81 19.76
C TYR A 145 9.68 -20.50 21.04
N ASN A 146 10.97 -20.38 21.39
CA ASN A 146 11.49 -20.89 22.66
C ASN A 146 10.94 -20.09 23.84
N TRP A 147 10.89 -18.75 23.75
CA TRP A 147 10.28 -17.92 24.78
C TRP A 147 8.80 -18.22 24.98
N LEU A 148 8.08 -18.52 23.89
CA LEU A 148 6.69 -18.96 23.99
C LEU A 148 6.52 -20.28 24.72
N ARG A 149 7.57 -21.12 24.82
CA ARG A 149 7.58 -22.38 25.57
C ARG A 149 8.01 -22.19 27.02
N GLU A 150 8.99 -21.33 27.26
CA GLU A 150 9.69 -21.20 28.55
C GLU A 150 9.11 -20.08 29.44
N HIS A 151 8.43 -19.08 28.88
CA HIS A 151 7.95 -17.91 29.62
C HIS A 151 6.43 -17.77 29.56
N ASP A 152 5.75 -18.08 30.66
CA ASP A 152 4.29 -18.03 30.74
C ASP A 152 3.70 -16.62 30.58
N HIS A 153 4.40 -15.61 31.10
CA HIS A 153 4.00 -14.21 30.91
C HIS A 153 3.94 -13.85 29.42
N PHE A 154 5.02 -14.14 28.68
CA PHE A 154 5.08 -13.87 27.24
C PHE A 154 4.05 -14.68 26.46
N ARG A 155 3.87 -15.95 26.81
CA ARG A 155 2.84 -16.82 26.22
C ARG A 155 1.44 -16.23 26.38
N SER A 156 1.15 -15.65 27.55
CA SER A 156 -0.15 -15.04 27.86
C SER A 156 -0.36 -13.75 27.06
N LEU A 157 0.63 -12.87 27.05
CA LEU A 157 0.60 -11.65 26.21
C LEU A 157 0.47 -11.98 24.73
N TYR A 158 1.17 -13.00 24.25
CA TYR A 158 1.11 -13.43 22.86
C TYR A 158 -0.30 -13.92 22.47
N ARG A 159 -0.98 -14.65 23.36
CA ARG A 159 -2.38 -15.08 23.14
C ARG A 159 -3.31 -13.86 23.05
N LEU A 160 -3.17 -12.89 23.94
CA LEU A 160 -3.95 -11.65 23.91
C LEU A 160 -3.68 -10.86 22.63
N ALA A 161 -2.42 -10.73 22.23
CA ALA A 161 -2.04 -10.07 20.99
C ALA A 161 -2.64 -10.77 19.76
N ARG A 162 -2.65 -12.11 19.72
CA ARG A 162 -3.30 -12.86 18.64
C ARG A 162 -4.81 -12.67 18.61
N GLN A 163 -5.45 -12.56 19.77
CA GLN A 163 -6.87 -12.25 19.85
C GLN A 163 -7.16 -10.84 19.33
N ALA A 164 -6.43 -9.82 19.79
CA ALA A 164 -6.57 -8.46 19.29
C ALA A 164 -6.32 -8.37 17.77
N GLN A 165 -5.33 -9.13 17.27
CA GLN A 165 -5.05 -9.24 15.84
C GLN A 165 -6.21 -9.88 15.05
N ALA A 166 -6.96 -10.80 15.65
CA ALA A 166 -8.14 -11.39 15.06
C ALA A 166 -9.31 -10.40 15.03
N GLU A 167 -9.56 -9.70 16.13
CA GLU A 167 -10.60 -8.68 16.25
C GLU A 167 -10.38 -7.54 15.24
N ALA A 168 -9.14 -7.04 15.10
CA ALA A 168 -8.80 -6.02 14.12
C ALA A 168 -9.05 -6.48 12.66
N ARG A 169 -8.85 -7.77 12.37
CA ARG A 169 -9.15 -8.33 11.03
C ARG A 169 -10.65 -8.44 10.76
N ILE A 170 -11.46 -8.68 11.79
CA ILE A 170 -12.92 -8.69 11.68
C ILE A 170 -13.42 -7.29 11.36
N GLU A 171 -12.94 -6.28 12.07
CA GLU A 171 -13.29 -4.88 11.81
C GLU A 171 -12.89 -4.47 10.37
N LEU A 172 -11.70 -4.87 9.92
CA LEU A 172 -11.28 -4.63 8.54
C LEU A 172 -12.21 -5.33 7.52
N ALA A 173 -12.65 -6.56 7.79
CA ALA A 173 -13.58 -7.26 6.92
C ALA A 173 -14.94 -6.53 6.84
N TRP A 174 -15.39 -5.95 7.95
CA TRP A 174 -16.60 -5.12 8.01
C TRP A 174 -16.46 -3.85 7.18
N GLU A 175 -15.34 -3.14 7.31
CA GLU A 175 -15.09 -1.93 6.52
C GLU A 175 -14.96 -2.23 5.01
N ILE A 176 -14.33 -3.35 4.64
CA ILE A 176 -14.29 -3.82 3.23
C ILE A 176 -15.71 -4.09 2.72
N ALA A 177 -16.56 -4.71 3.54
CA ALA A 177 -17.94 -4.99 3.15
C ALA A 177 -18.75 -3.70 2.95
N LYS A 178 -18.61 -2.72 3.84
CA LYS A 178 -19.27 -1.41 3.75
C LYS A 178 -18.82 -0.60 2.54
N ALA A 179 -17.54 -0.66 2.18
CA ALA A 179 -16.98 0.07 1.05
C ALA A 179 -17.23 -0.60 -0.31
N ALA A 180 -17.76 -1.82 -0.33
CA ALA A 180 -17.94 -2.58 -1.56
C ALA A 180 -19.02 -1.96 -2.47
N THR A 181 -18.70 -1.84 -3.75
CA THR A 181 -19.61 -1.42 -4.82
C THR A 181 -19.97 -2.64 -5.71
N PRO A 182 -20.98 -2.55 -6.59
CA PRO A 182 -21.31 -3.65 -7.52
C PRO A 182 -20.12 -4.13 -8.36
N GLU A 183 -19.21 -3.22 -8.72
CA GLU A 183 -18.02 -3.50 -9.54
C GLU A 183 -16.91 -4.19 -8.72
N THR A 184 -16.79 -3.87 -7.43
CA THR A 184 -15.71 -4.33 -6.55
C THR A 184 -16.11 -5.51 -5.66
N VAL A 185 -17.39 -5.90 -5.66
CA VAL A 185 -17.95 -6.94 -4.77
C VAL A 185 -17.22 -8.29 -4.86
N LYS A 186 -16.72 -8.68 -6.05
CA LYS A 186 -15.97 -9.93 -6.23
C LYS A 186 -14.63 -9.89 -5.50
N VAL A 187 -13.92 -8.77 -5.56
CA VAL A 187 -12.64 -8.56 -4.88
C VAL A 187 -12.86 -8.48 -3.37
N ALA A 188 -13.87 -7.72 -2.92
CA ALA A 188 -14.23 -7.61 -1.51
C ALA A 188 -14.56 -9.00 -0.91
N ARG A 189 -15.33 -9.83 -1.63
CA ARG A 189 -15.62 -11.22 -1.23
C ARG A 189 -14.35 -12.07 -1.08
N LEU A 190 -13.39 -11.95 -2.00
CA LEU A 190 -12.11 -12.68 -1.91
C LEU A 190 -11.30 -12.24 -0.68
N GLN A 191 -11.21 -10.94 -0.43
CA GLN A 191 -10.52 -10.38 0.74
C GLN A 191 -11.16 -10.86 2.05
N ILE A 192 -12.48 -10.77 2.17
CA ILE A 192 -13.22 -11.26 3.34
C ILE A 192 -13.01 -12.76 3.54
N ARG A 193 -13.03 -13.56 2.46
CA ARG A 193 -12.74 -15.01 2.56
C ARG A 193 -11.33 -15.29 3.08
N ALA A 194 -10.34 -14.54 2.61
CA ALA A 194 -8.96 -14.67 3.08
C ALA A 194 -8.84 -14.29 4.56
N LEU A 195 -9.46 -13.19 4.98
CA LEU A 195 -9.50 -12.77 6.39
C LEU A 195 -10.20 -13.81 7.27
N ARG A 196 -11.32 -14.38 6.82
CA ARG A 196 -12.04 -15.45 7.52
C ARG A 196 -11.22 -16.72 7.65
N TRP A 197 -10.50 -17.12 6.60
CA TRP A 197 -9.59 -18.27 6.68
C TRP A 197 -8.46 -18.03 7.68
N GLN A 198 -7.80 -16.87 7.62
CA GLN A 198 -6.78 -16.50 8.60
C GLN A 198 -7.33 -16.51 10.03
N TRP A 199 -8.55 -16.03 10.24
CA TRP A 199 -9.22 -16.07 11.53
C TRP A 199 -9.45 -17.51 12.04
N SER A 200 -9.93 -18.41 11.19
CA SER A 200 -10.15 -19.83 11.56
C SER A 200 -8.87 -20.52 12.08
N LEU A 201 -7.69 -20.10 11.59
CA LEU A 201 -6.40 -20.58 12.07
C LEU A 201 -5.98 -19.99 13.42
N LEU A 202 -6.46 -18.79 13.76
CA LEU A 202 -6.09 -18.07 14.98
C LEU A 202 -7.00 -18.39 16.17
N THR A 203 -8.24 -18.84 15.93
CA THR A 203 -9.20 -19.20 16.98
C THR A 203 -9.73 -20.63 16.82
N PRO A 204 -8.98 -21.68 17.23
CA PRO A 204 -9.43 -23.06 17.07
C PRO A 204 -10.62 -23.49 17.96
N LYS A 205 -11.13 -22.65 18.87
CA LYS A 205 -12.14 -23.08 19.88
C LYS A 205 -13.29 -22.13 20.22
N LYS A 206 -13.40 -20.93 19.62
CA LYS A 206 -14.41 -19.95 20.06
C LYS A 206 -15.76 -20.00 19.32
N TYR A 207 -15.87 -20.63 18.16
CA TYR A 207 -17.10 -20.66 17.34
C TYR A 207 -17.24 -21.96 16.54
N GLY A 208 -17.15 -23.09 17.25
CA GLY A 208 -17.67 -24.36 16.74
C GLY A 208 -19.19 -24.39 16.85
#